data_AF-A0A1E3XGX7-F1
#
_entry.id   AF-A0A1E3XGX7-F1
#
_cell.length_a   1.000
_cell.length_b   1.000
_cell.length_c   1.000
_cell.angle_alpha   90.00
_cell.angle_beta   90.00
_cell.angle_gamma   90.00
#
_symmetry.space_group_name_H-M   'P 1'
#
loop_
_entity.id
_entity.type
_entity.pdbx_description
1 polymer ?
#
loop_
_entity_poly.entity_id
_entity_poly.type
_entity_poly.pdbx_seq_one_letter_code
_entity_poly.pdbx_strand_id
1 'polypeptide(L)'
;MSQLSKTKQLLLEFLEMARSQNDNVEPIKVLRANAFKIGKANILVRTASDLGKRYFFGLNYINAEEIYNLSNSFVAFICGSLDQIAFLPTTILIQHLPNISHDRNGEYKINFTRDIKLTLRGRGNYFDCTEFVNNWDLLKSSKYTSSKSVDPTDSIHTLVQGRILEIGNIRGFQTYSPNKTKKFNQRKLDDISTLSSCPTLQYTDHKSLKNIDVIWFRRTNSDLYPEYAFEVEFSTGVWSGFGRLATLREYRTKLYVVTHDKKKFNQVESSFIDISKRYIHLIPDHIGLLYSAEKNLIQMRQEFNL
;
A
#
# COMPACT_ATOMS: atom_id res chain seq x y z
N MET A 1 -2.86 -33.41 10.97
CA MET A 1 -2.78 -31.93 11.04
C MET A 1 -3.42 -31.33 9.81
N SER A 2 -4.31 -30.34 9.97
CA SER A 2 -4.92 -29.64 8.84
C SER A 2 -3.89 -28.81 8.06
N GLN A 3 -4.14 -28.53 6.78
CA GLN A 3 -3.26 -27.73 5.93
C GLN A 3 -2.98 -26.34 6.52
N LEU A 4 -4.02 -25.70 7.08
CA LEU A 4 -3.93 -24.40 7.76
C LEU A 4 -3.00 -24.44 9.00
N SER A 5 -2.93 -25.61 9.66
CA SER A 5 -2.00 -25.82 10.78
C SER A 5 -0.55 -25.89 10.32
N LYS A 6 -0.27 -26.46 9.13
CA LYS A 6 1.10 -26.58 8.59
C LYS A 6 1.65 -25.24 8.10
N THR A 7 0.85 -24.45 7.39
CA THR A 7 1.30 -23.13 6.87
C THR A 7 1.57 -22.13 8.00
N LYS A 8 0.80 -22.20 9.10
CA LYS A 8 1.04 -21.43 10.32
C LYS A 8 2.31 -21.87 11.03
N GLN A 9 2.57 -23.17 11.09
CA GLN A 9 3.81 -23.71 11.66
C GLN A 9 5.04 -23.23 10.88
N LEU A 10 5.04 -23.35 9.56
CA LEU A 10 6.13 -22.85 8.70
C LEU A 10 6.43 -21.36 8.92
N LEU A 11 5.39 -20.55 9.13
CA LEU A 11 5.56 -19.13 9.44
C LEU A 11 6.27 -18.93 10.80
N LEU A 12 5.89 -19.68 11.83
CA LEU A 12 6.53 -19.59 13.15
C LEU A 12 7.99 -20.00 13.10
N GLU A 13 8.30 -21.13 12.46
CA GLU A 13 9.66 -21.64 12.32
C GLU A 13 10.54 -20.68 11.49
N PHE A 14 9.98 -20.05 10.45
CA PHE A 14 10.67 -18.99 9.70
C PHE A 14 11.00 -17.79 10.58
N LEU A 15 10.08 -17.35 11.44
CA LEU A 15 10.34 -16.21 12.34
C LEU A 15 11.39 -16.55 13.40
N GLU A 16 11.45 -17.79 13.87
CA GLU A 16 12.52 -18.26 14.75
C GLU A 16 13.88 -18.25 14.03
N MET A 17 13.93 -18.78 12.80
CA MET A 17 15.14 -18.73 11.96
C MET A 17 15.55 -17.29 11.64
N ALA A 18 14.62 -16.40 11.36
CA ALA A 18 14.93 -14.99 11.10
C ALA A 18 15.52 -14.31 12.35
N ARG A 19 15.00 -14.62 13.55
CA ARG A 19 15.52 -14.08 14.81
C ARG A 19 16.93 -14.59 15.12
N SER A 20 17.25 -15.84 14.78
CA SER A 20 18.61 -16.36 14.99
C SER A 20 19.65 -15.71 14.06
N GLN A 21 19.21 -15.18 12.92
CA GLN A 21 20.07 -14.43 12.00
C GLN A 21 20.08 -12.91 12.24
N ASN A 22 19.03 -12.37 12.88
CA ASN A 22 18.88 -10.95 13.15
C ASN A 22 17.99 -10.72 14.37
N ASP A 23 18.52 -10.11 15.42
CA ASP A 23 17.73 -9.84 16.64
C ASP A 23 16.56 -8.88 16.40
N ASN A 24 16.57 -8.10 15.31
CA ASN A 24 15.51 -7.16 14.97
C ASN A 24 14.50 -7.76 13.98
N VAL A 25 13.56 -8.55 14.52
CA VAL A 25 12.38 -9.06 13.79
C VAL A 25 11.11 -8.51 14.40
N GLU A 26 10.48 -7.56 13.71
CA GLU A 26 9.29 -6.85 14.19
C GLU A 26 8.13 -6.93 13.18
N PRO A 27 6.88 -7.13 13.61
CA PRO A 27 5.74 -7.09 12.71
C PRO A 27 5.47 -5.67 12.18
N ILE A 28 5.21 -5.55 10.88
CA ILE A 28 4.78 -4.30 10.23
C ILE A 28 3.26 -4.16 10.41
N LYS A 29 2.84 -3.64 11.57
CA LYS A 29 1.44 -3.61 11.99
C LYS A 29 0.51 -2.87 11.01
N VAL A 30 1.01 -1.84 10.33
CA VAL A 30 0.22 -1.02 9.39
C VAL A 30 -0.28 -1.82 8.17
N LEU A 31 0.42 -2.89 7.76
CA LEU A 31 0.07 -3.68 6.58
C LEU A 31 -1.02 -4.73 6.82
N ARG A 32 -1.37 -5.04 8.07
CA ARG A 32 -2.35 -6.09 8.46
C ARG A 32 -2.17 -7.46 7.76
N ALA A 33 -0.99 -7.71 7.21
CA ALA A 33 -0.56 -8.95 6.58
C ALA A 33 0.58 -9.57 7.39
N ASN A 34 1.02 -10.78 7.00
CA ASN A 34 2.23 -11.41 7.55
C ASN A 34 3.49 -10.70 7.05
N ALA A 35 3.62 -9.42 7.35
CA ALA A 35 4.72 -8.56 6.95
C ALA A 35 5.58 -8.22 8.16
N PHE A 36 6.89 -8.35 8.00
CA PHE A 36 7.86 -8.20 9.07
C PHE A 36 9.05 -7.37 8.61
N LYS A 37 9.56 -6.54 9.50
CA LYS A 37 10.87 -5.94 9.37
C LYS A 37 11.88 -6.94 9.89
N ILE A 38 12.85 -7.32 9.06
CA ILE A 38 13.97 -8.21 9.42
C ILE A 38 15.25 -7.44 9.14
N GLY A 39 15.88 -6.94 10.20
CA GLY A 39 16.98 -5.99 10.09
C GLY A 39 16.56 -4.70 9.35
N LYS A 40 17.09 -4.51 8.14
CA LYS A 40 16.74 -3.35 7.27
C LYS A 40 15.74 -3.71 6.18
N ALA A 41 15.34 -4.97 6.03
CA ALA A 41 14.42 -5.43 4.99
C ALA A 41 12.98 -5.43 5.48
N ASN A 42 12.05 -5.08 4.60
CA ASN A 42 10.61 -5.23 4.82
C ASN A 42 10.12 -6.44 4.01
N ILE A 43 9.59 -7.46 4.68
CA ILE A 43 9.34 -8.76 4.08
C ILE A 43 7.90 -9.17 4.28
N LEU A 44 7.18 -9.37 3.18
CA LEU A 44 5.89 -10.06 3.20
C LEU A 44 6.12 -11.57 3.11
N VAL A 45 5.67 -12.33 4.11
CA VAL A 45 5.86 -13.78 4.19
C VAL A 45 4.63 -14.49 3.64
N ARG A 46 4.85 -15.39 2.68
CA ARG A 46 3.84 -16.29 2.12
C ARG A 46 4.30 -17.72 2.29
N THR A 47 3.42 -18.58 2.81
CA THR A 47 3.74 -19.98 3.09
C THR A 47 2.83 -20.90 2.29
N ALA A 48 3.42 -21.94 1.72
CA ALA A 48 2.72 -23.01 1.03
C ALA A 48 3.17 -24.33 1.64
N SER A 49 2.22 -25.19 2.00
CA SER A 49 2.52 -26.57 2.36
C SER A 49 2.90 -27.38 1.11
N ASP A 50 3.73 -28.39 1.28
CA ASP A 50 4.02 -29.35 0.21
C ASP A 50 2.80 -30.25 -0.09
N LEU A 51 2.17 -30.03 -1.25
CA LEU A 51 0.90 -30.68 -1.64
C LEU A 51 0.88 -31.27 -3.05
N GLY A 52 2.02 -31.38 -3.74
CA GLY A 52 2.03 -32.00 -5.07
C GLY A 52 3.09 -31.44 -6.02
N LYS A 53 2.72 -31.10 -7.24
CA LYS A 53 3.72 -30.79 -8.29
C LYS A 53 4.33 -29.38 -8.20
N ARG A 54 3.68 -28.46 -7.47
CA ARG A 54 4.02 -27.03 -7.43
C ARG A 54 3.71 -26.43 -6.06
N TYR A 55 4.32 -25.30 -5.76
CA TYR A 55 3.98 -24.47 -4.60
C TYR A 55 3.12 -23.30 -5.06
N PHE A 56 1.93 -23.18 -4.47
CA PHE A 56 0.95 -22.15 -4.82
C PHE A 56 0.83 -21.13 -3.70
N PHE A 57 0.82 -19.85 -4.07
CA PHE A 57 0.57 -18.74 -3.18
C PHE A 57 -0.43 -17.77 -3.80
N GLY A 58 -1.43 -17.38 -3.01
CA GLY A 58 -2.27 -16.22 -3.30
C GLY A 58 -1.53 -14.94 -2.89
N LEU A 59 -1.45 -13.97 -3.80
CA LEU A 59 -0.96 -12.63 -3.49
C LEU A 59 -1.96 -11.59 -4.00
N ASN A 60 -2.74 -11.02 -3.09
CA ASN A 60 -3.63 -9.91 -3.42
C ASN A 60 -2.82 -8.70 -3.94
N TYR A 61 -3.30 -8.05 -5.00
CA TYR A 61 -2.63 -6.90 -5.60
C TYR A 61 -2.40 -5.72 -4.62
N ILE A 62 -3.30 -5.50 -3.65
CA ILE A 62 -3.15 -4.46 -2.61
C ILE A 62 -1.89 -4.75 -1.80
N ASN A 63 -1.75 -5.98 -1.31
CA ASN A 63 -0.58 -6.41 -0.53
C ASN A 63 0.72 -6.32 -1.35
N ALA A 64 0.65 -6.63 -2.66
CA ALA A 64 1.80 -6.54 -3.56
C ALA A 64 2.26 -5.10 -3.76
N GLU A 65 1.32 -4.16 -3.97
CA GLU A 65 1.61 -2.74 -4.13
C GLU A 65 2.11 -2.13 -2.80
N GLU A 66 1.48 -2.52 -1.69
CA GLU A 66 1.83 -2.06 -0.35
C GLU A 66 3.27 -2.41 0.03
N ILE A 67 3.66 -3.69 -0.12
CA ILE A 67 5.03 -4.11 0.15
C ILE A 67 6.02 -3.46 -0.83
N TYR A 68 5.64 -3.29 -2.10
CA TYR A 68 6.47 -2.65 -3.12
C TYR A 68 6.79 -1.18 -2.81
N ASN A 69 5.89 -0.46 -2.15
CA ASN A 69 6.11 0.92 -1.73
C ASN A 69 6.97 1.05 -0.46
N LEU A 70 7.36 -0.06 0.18
CA LEU A 70 8.31 -0.04 1.28
C LEU A 70 9.76 -0.06 0.77
N SER A 71 10.64 0.63 1.49
CA SER A 71 12.09 0.58 1.23
C SER A 71 12.66 -0.83 1.50
N ASN A 72 13.65 -1.27 0.73
CA ASN A 72 14.30 -2.58 0.87
C ASN A 72 13.31 -3.75 1.03
N SER A 73 12.39 -3.89 0.07
CA SER A 73 11.23 -4.77 0.24
C SER A 73 11.32 -6.07 -0.56
N PHE A 74 10.84 -7.15 0.06
CA PHE A 74 10.84 -8.51 -0.49
C PHE A 74 9.51 -9.22 -0.22
N VAL A 75 9.24 -10.25 -1.02
CA VAL A 75 8.28 -11.30 -0.66
C VAL A 75 9.06 -12.58 -0.42
N ALA A 76 8.94 -13.16 0.77
CA ALA A 76 9.51 -14.46 1.11
C ALA A 76 8.47 -15.54 0.83
N PHE A 77 8.73 -16.39 -0.16
CA PHE A 77 7.90 -17.54 -0.51
C PHE A 77 8.50 -18.81 0.09
N ILE A 78 7.90 -19.30 1.18
CA ILE A 78 8.32 -20.53 1.87
C ILE A 78 7.65 -21.71 1.17
N CYS A 79 8.44 -22.47 0.43
CA CYS A 79 8.01 -23.53 -0.46
C CYS A 79 8.10 -24.89 0.23
N GLY A 80 7.11 -25.24 1.06
CA GLY A 80 7.02 -26.54 1.72
C GLY A 80 7.93 -26.72 2.94
N SER A 81 9.15 -26.19 2.92
CA SER A 81 10.12 -26.21 4.03
C SER A 81 10.99 -24.95 4.08
N LEU A 82 11.74 -24.79 5.16
CA LEU A 82 12.70 -23.68 5.34
C LEU A 82 13.98 -23.84 4.51
N ASP A 83 14.19 -25.01 3.91
CA ASP A 83 15.27 -25.25 2.94
C ASP A 83 14.90 -24.76 1.54
N GLN A 84 13.70 -24.23 1.34
CA GLN A 84 13.22 -23.72 0.06
C GLN A 84 12.49 -22.39 0.25
N ILE A 85 13.22 -21.34 0.61
CA ILE A 85 12.68 -19.99 0.75
C ILE A 85 13.16 -19.13 -0.42
N ALA A 86 12.25 -18.66 -1.28
CA ALA A 86 12.60 -17.67 -2.30
C ALA A 86 12.38 -16.25 -1.76
N PHE A 87 13.47 -15.49 -1.57
CA PHE A 87 13.43 -14.07 -1.19
C PHE A 87 13.40 -13.18 -2.43
N LEU A 88 12.22 -13.02 -3.03
CA LEU A 88 12.10 -12.27 -4.29
C LEU A 88 11.99 -10.76 -4.00
N PRO A 89 12.90 -9.91 -4.51
CA PRO A 89 12.76 -8.46 -4.42
C PRO A 89 11.43 -8.01 -5.03
N THR A 90 10.74 -7.08 -4.37
CA THR A 90 9.44 -6.60 -4.87
C THR A 90 9.56 -5.91 -6.23
N THR A 91 10.67 -5.23 -6.49
CA THR A 91 10.97 -4.61 -7.79
C THR A 91 10.98 -5.62 -8.93
N ILE A 92 11.52 -6.81 -8.70
CA ILE A 92 11.52 -7.91 -9.67
C ILE A 92 10.12 -8.52 -9.76
N LEU A 93 9.49 -8.82 -8.62
CA LEU A 93 8.15 -9.41 -8.59
C LEU A 93 7.13 -8.56 -9.37
N ILE A 94 7.07 -7.24 -9.13
CA ILE A 94 6.15 -6.33 -9.79
C ILE A 94 6.33 -6.33 -11.32
N GLN A 95 7.56 -6.43 -11.83
CA GLN A 95 7.81 -6.52 -13.28
C GLN A 95 7.20 -7.79 -13.90
N HIS A 96 7.10 -8.88 -13.13
CA HIS A 96 6.54 -10.14 -13.59
C HIS A 96 5.04 -10.29 -13.34
N LEU A 97 4.43 -9.53 -12.43
CA LEU A 97 3.00 -9.63 -12.12
C LEU A 97 2.06 -9.54 -13.33
N PRO A 98 2.27 -8.67 -14.34
CA PRO A 98 1.44 -8.64 -15.56
C PRO A 98 1.43 -9.96 -16.33
N ASN A 99 2.47 -10.78 -16.17
CA ASN A 99 2.61 -12.10 -16.79
C ASN A 99 2.12 -13.23 -15.87
N ILE A 100 1.47 -12.93 -14.76
CA ILE A 100 0.91 -13.93 -13.83
C ILE A 100 -0.61 -13.86 -13.88
N SER A 101 -1.24 -15.03 -13.94
CA SER A 101 -2.71 -15.11 -13.87
C SER A 101 -3.22 -14.61 -12.52
N HIS A 102 -4.28 -13.83 -12.52
CA HIS A 102 -5.00 -13.41 -11.32
C HIS A 102 -6.48 -13.82 -11.41
N ASP A 103 -7.16 -13.87 -10.27
CA ASP A 103 -8.61 -14.08 -10.23
C ASP A 103 -9.39 -12.76 -10.36
N ARG A 104 -10.72 -12.83 -10.37
CA ARG A 104 -11.60 -11.65 -10.47
C ARG A 104 -11.50 -10.71 -9.27
N ASN A 105 -10.96 -11.18 -8.15
CA ASN A 105 -10.76 -10.39 -6.93
C ASN A 105 -9.38 -9.70 -6.90
N GLY A 106 -8.59 -9.87 -7.97
CA GLY A 106 -7.24 -9.31 -8.08
C GLY A 106 -6.20 -10.07 -7.27
N GLU A 107 -6.44 -11.35 -6.95
CA GLU A 107 -5.43 -12.22 -6.34
C GLU A 107 -4.55 -12.86 -7.41
N TYR A 108 -3.26 -12.54 -7.43
CA TYR A 108 -2.26 -13.20 -8.26
C TYR A 108 -2.02 -14.63 -7.80
N LYS A 109 -2.01 -15.55 -8.76
CA LYS A 109 -1.74 -16.98 -8.58
C LYS A 109 -0.26 -17.26 -8.76
N ILE A 110 0.54 -16.95 -7.74
CA ILE A 110 1.98 -17.16 -7.76
C ILE A 110 2.26 -18.67 -7.64
N ASN A 111 2.93 -19.24 -8.64
CA ASN A 111 3.25 -20.66 -8.69
C ASN A 111 4.75 -20.88 -8.87
N PHE A 112 5.35 -21.68 -8.01
CA PHE A 112 6.72 -22.14 -8.16
C PHE A 112 6.76 -23.62 -8.56
N THR A 113 7.69 -23.97 -9.46
CA THR A 113 8.08 -25.36 -9.71
C THR A 113 8.84 -25.92 -8.50
N ARG A 114 9.15 -27.23 -8.53
CA ARG A 114 9.98 -27.85 -7.49
C ARG A 114 11.42 -27.33 -7.48
N ASP A 115 11.93 -26.93 -8.63
CA ASP A 115 13.23 -26.26 -8.77
C ASP A 115 13.16 -24.75 -8.48
N ILE A 116 12.08 -24.30 -7.82
CA ILE A 116 11.85 -22.91 -7.41
C ILE A 116 11.91 -21.93 -8.60
N LYS A 117 11.34 -22.31 -9.74
CA LYS A 117 11.13 -21.39 -10.87
C LYS A 117 9.74 -20.80 -10.81
N LEU A 118 9.64 -19.48 -10.90
CA LEU A 118 8.36 -18.76 -10.93
C LEU A 118 7.68 -19.00 -12.28
N THR A 119 6.45 -19.51 -12.26
CA THR A 119 5.66 -19.80 -13.45
C THR A 119 5.00 -18.53 -13.98
N LEU A 120 5.19 -18.26 -15.28
CA LEU A 120 4.59 -17.14 -15.99
C LEU A 120 3.56 -17.64 -17.02
N ARG A 121 2.77 -16.71 -17.58
CA ARG A 121 1.81 -16.99 -18.65
C ARG A 121 2.55 -17.49 -19.89
N GLY A 122 1.98 -18.54 -20.50
CA GLY A 122 2.59 -19.24 -21.64
C GLY A 122 3.21 -20.57 -21.21
N ARG A 123 3.04 -21.61 -22.04
CA ARG A 123 3.55 -22.95 -21.73
C ARG A 123 5.07 -22.92 -21.66
N GLY A 124 5.64 -23.37 -20.54
CA GLY A 124 7.09 -23.44 -20.36
C GLY A 124 7.76 -22.10 -20.07
N ASN A 125 7.00 -21.03 -19.84
CA ASN A 125 7.55 -19.73 -19.50
C ASN A 125 7.81 -19.63 -17.99
N TYR A 126 9.06 -19.42 -17.62
CA TYR A 126 9.49 -19.37 -16.23
C TYR A 126 10.50 -18.25 -16.00
N PHE A 127 10.47 -17.68 -14.80
CA PHE A 127 11.55 -16.86 -14.27
C PHE A 127 12.37 -17.71 -13.28
N ASP A 128 13.68 -17.75 -13.47
CA ASP A 128 14.59 -18.52 -12.63
C ASP A 128 14.86 -17.75 -11.33
N CYS A 129 14.49 -18.34 -10.19
CA CYS A 129 14.70 -17.71 -8.89
C CYS A 129 15.89 -18.27 -8.11
N THR A 130 16.76 -19.07 -8.74
CA THR A 130 17.86 -19.77 -8.05
C THR A 130 18.73 -18.83 -7.22
N GLU A 131 19.03 -17.61 -7.71
CA GLU A 131 19.83 -16.63 -6.98
C GLU A 131 19.16 -16.07 -5.70
N PHE A 132 17.83 -16.22 -5.59
CA PHE A 132 17.01 -15.74 -4.48
C PHE A 132 16.69 -16.84 -3.45
N VAL A 133 17.05 -18.10 -3.72
CA VAL A 133 16.71 -19.23 -2.84
C VAL A 133 17.66 -19.27 -1.63
N ASN A 134 17.09 -19.20 -0.42
CA ASN A 134 17.76 -19.18 0.88
C ASN A 134 18.90 -18.16 1.01
N ASN A 135 18.91 -17.15 0.14
CA ASN A 135 19.98 -16.16 0.09
C ASN A 135 19.67 -15.00 1.04
N TRP A 136 19.87 -15.23 2.33
CA TRP A 136 19.61 -14.26 3.40
C TRP A 136 20.45 -12.98 3.28
N ASP A 137 21.61 -13.04 2.61
CA ASP A 137 22.46 -11.87 2.38
C ASP A 137 21.81 -10.84 1.47
N LEU A 138 20.83 -11.24 0.64
CA LEU A 138 20.02 -10.29 -0.15
C LEU A 138 19.29 -9.28 0.73
N LEU A 139 18.83 -9.69 1.91
CA LEU A 139 18.10 -8.83 2.84
C LEU A 139 18.98 -7.72 3.42
N LYS A 140 20.30 -7.95 3.43
CA LYS A 140 21.32 -6.98 3.86
C LYS A 140 21.75 -6.05 2.71
N SER A 141 21.53 -6.48 1.46
CA SER A 141 22.05 -5.82 0.26
C SER A 141 21.37 -4.48 -0.02
N SER A 142 22.19 -3.46 -0.27
CA SER A 142 21.71 -2.15 -0.74
C SER A 142 21.39 -2.13 -2.24
N LYS A 143 21.66 -3.21 -3.00
CA LYS A 143 21.43 -3.25 -4.46
C LYS A 143 19.96 -3.00 -4.85
N TYR A 144 19.03 -3.34 -3.95
CA TYR A 144 17.58 -3.14 -4.16
C TYR A 144 17.03 -1.95 -3.35
N THR A 145 17.90 -1.13 -2.76
CA THR A 145 17.48 0.06 -1.98
C THR A 145 17.52 1.33 -2.82
N SER A 146 16.37 1.99 -2.96
CA SER A 146 16.34 3.44 -3.16
C SER A 146 16.59 4.11 -1.81
N SER A 147 17.68 4.88 -1.68
CA SER A 147 18.06 5.85 -0.62
C SER A 147 17.21 5.95 0.68
N LYS A 148 17.90 5.97 1.84
CA LYS A 148 17.43 6.13 3.24
C LYS A 148 16.28 5.18 3.64
N SER A 149 16.49 4.41 4.70
CA SER A 149 15.42 3.60 5.31
C SER A 149 14.27 4.52 5.75
N VAL A 150 13.11 4.36 5.14
CA VAL A 150 11.88 5.08 5.50
C VAL A 150 11.04 4.18 6.40
N ASP A 151 10.37 4.75 7.39
CA ASP A 151 9.45 4.01 8.23
C ASP A 151 8.30 3.41 7.39
N PRO A 152 7.91 2.14 7.61
CA PRO A 152 6.79 1.55 6.89
C PRO A 152 5.49 2.33 7.04
N THR A 153 5.24 2.94 8.20
CA THR A 153 4.03 3.75 8.43
C THR A 153 4.01 4.97 7.52
N ASP A 154 5.14 5.67 7.37
CA ASP A 154 5.28 6.81 6.46
C ASP A 154 5.11 6.42 4.98
N SER A 155 5.59 5.22 4.64
CA SER A 155 5.48 4.68 3.28
C SER A 155 4.03 4.34 2.96
N ILE A 156 3.29 3.73 3.90
CA ILE A 156 1.86 3.43 3.72
C ILE A 156 1.00 4.69 3.78
N HIS A 157 1.37 5.68 4.60
CA HIS A 157 0.77 7.02 4.58
C HIS A 157 0.85 7.62 3.16
N THR A 158 2.06 7.62 2.58
CA THR A 158 2.30 8.10 1.22
C THR A 158 1.54 7.30 0.16
N LEU A 159 1.51 5.96 0.30
CA LEU A 159 0.79 5.08 -0.61
C LEU A 159 -0.70 5.47 -0.69
N VAL A 160 -1.33 5.65 0.48
CA VAL A 160 -2.74 6.00 0.56
C VAL A 160 -3.00 7.40 -0.01
N GLN A 161 -2.11 8.36 0.23
CA GLN A 161 -2.18 9.67 -0.42
C GLN A 161 -2.14 9.56 -1.94
N GLY A 162 -1.20 8.76 -2.49
CA GLY A 162 -1.08 8.51 -3.92
C GLY A 162 -2.35 7.90 -4.53
N ARG A 163 -2.94 6.90 -3.87
CA ARG A 163 -4.22 6.30 -4.28
C ARG A 163 -5.35 7.35 -4.30
N ILE A 164 -5.48 8.17 -3.26
CA ILE A 164 -6.50 9.23 -3.19
C ILE A 164 -6.29 10.27 -4.30
N LEU A 165 -5.06 10.68 -4.58
CA LEU A 165 -4.77 11.59 -5.69
C LEU A 165 -5.18 10.99 -7.04
N GLU A 166 -4.77 9.75 -7.34
CA GLU A 166 -5.15 9.11 -8.61
C GLU A 166 -6.67 8.93 -8.74
N ILE A 167 -7.37 8.51 -7.68
CA ILE A 167 -8.85 8.42 -7.70
C ILE A 167 -9.47 9.79 -8.02
N GLY A 168 -8.98 10.86 -7.38
CA GLY A 168 -9.47 12.22 -7.63
C GLY A 168 -9.28 12.64 -9.09
N ASN A 169 -8.10 12.37 -9.65
CA ASN A 169 -7.77 12.65 -11.04
C ASN A 169 -8.67 11.88 -12.02
N ILE A 170 -8.88 10.58 -11.77
CA ILE A 170 -9.76 9.72 -12.57
C ILE A 170 -11.19 10.27 -12.61
N ARG A 171 -11.64 10.85 -11.49
CA ARG A 171 -12.96 11.46 -11.36
C ARG A 171 -13.04 12.91 -11.84
N GLY A 172 -11.97 13.45 -12.43
CA GLY A 172 -11.94 14.79 -13.02
C GLY A 172 -11.79 15.93 -12.01
N PHE A 173 -11.40 15.65 -10.77
CA PHE A 173 -11.08 16.70 -9.80
C PHE A 173 -9.70 17.30 -10.05
N GLN A 174 -9.53 18.55 -9.61
CA GLN A 174 -8.22 19.13 -9.44
C GLN A 174 -7.66 18.73 -8.07
N THR A 175 -6.49 18.11 -8.01
CA THR A 175 -5.98 17.48 -6.79
C THR A 175 -4.71 18.14 -6.28
N TYR A 176 -4.59 18.22 -4.96
CA TYR A 176 -3.44 18.81 -4.27
C TYR A 176 -2.98 17.93 -3.11
N SER A 177 -1.66 17.84 -2.90
CA SER A 177 -1.04 17.32 -1.69
C SER A 177 0.21 18.13 -1.31
N PRO A 178 0.48 18.39 -0.02
CA PRO A 178 1.71 19.06 0.41
C PRO A 178 2.97 18.18 0.30
N ASN A 179 2.81 16.85 0.24
CA ASN A 179 3.91 15.88 0.33
C ASN A 179 4.64 15.65 -1.01
N LYS A 180 5.00 16.75 -1.67
CA LYS A 180 5.49 16.79 -3.06
C LYS A 180 6.59 15.79 -3.40
N THR A 181 7.57 15.61 -2.53
CA THR A 181 8.76 14.78 -2.81
C THR A 181 8.59 13.30 -2.48
N LYS A 182 7.55 12.96 -1.72
CA LYS A 182 7.26 11.56 -1.36
C LYS A 182 6.84 10.79 -2.61
N LYS A 183 7.13 9.49 -2.65
CA LYS A 183 6.91 8.65 -3.84
C LYS A 183 5.80 7.62 -3.63
N PHE A 184 4.89 7.55 -4.59
CA PHE A 184 3.90 6.50 -4.77
C PHE A 184 4.21 5.77 -6.08
N ASN A 185 4.44 4.46 -6.02
CA ASN A 185 4.81 3.65 -7.18
C ASN A 185 5.94 4.29 -8.01
N GLN A 186 7.00 4.73 -7.32
CA GLN A 186 8.18 5.43 -7.88
C GLN A 186 7.94 6.84 -8.47
N ARG A 187 6.69 7.30 -8.57
CA ARG A 187 6.34 8.67 -9.00
C ARG A 187 6.22 9.60 -7.80
N LYS A 188 6.67 10.85 -7.91
CA LYS A 188 6.47 11.81 -6.82
C LYS A 188 5.00 12.18 -6.73
N LEU A 189 4.49 12.49 -5.54
CA LEU A 189 3.11 12.98 -5.38
C LEU A 189 2.87 14.30 -6.13
N ASP A 190 3.91 15.11 -6.33
CA ASP A 190 3.84 16.33 -7.16
C ASP A 190 3.61 16.01 -8.65
N ASP A 191 4.14 14.88 -9.15
CA ASP A 191 3.94 14.40 -10.52
C ASP A 191 2.55 13.76 -10.74
N ILE A 192 1.80 13.55 -9.64
CA ILE A 192 0.46 12.95 -9.65
C ILE A 192 -0.60 14.02 -9.38
N SER A 193 -0.33 14.95 -8.48
CA SER A 193 -1.22 16.07 -8.16
C SER A 193 -1.44 16.94 -9.40
N THR A 194 -2.66 17.39 -9.65
CA THR A 194 -2.92 18.31 -10.78
C THR A 194 -2.59 19.77 -10.44
N LEU A 195 -2.57 20.11 -9.15
CA LEU A 195 -2.26 21.45 -8.65
C LEU A 195 -0.88 21.46 -8.00
N SER A 196 0.03 22.27 -8.55
CA SER A 196 1.38 22.46 -8.00
C SER A 196 1.40 23.31 -6.71
N SER A 197 0.30 24.00 -6.38
CA SER A 197 0.18 24.80 -5.16
C SER A 197 -1.25 24.77 -4.63
N CYS A 198 -1.39 24.81 -3.30
CA CYS A 198 -2.70 24.90 -2.66
C CYS A 198 -3.37 26.25 -2.98
N PRO A 199 -4.59 26.27 -3.54
CA PRO A 199 -5.36 27.49 -3.74
C PRO A 199 -5.63 28.23 -2.43
N THR A 200 -5.67 29.56 -2.47
CA THR A 200 -6.20 30.38 -1.37
C THR A 200 -7.70 30.42 -1.44
N LEU A 201 -8.37 30.20 -0.30
CA LEU A 201 -9.83 30.27 -0.20
C LEU A 201 -10.22 31.33 0.83
N GLN A 202 -11.36 31.98 0.61
CA GLN A 202 -11.80 33.16 1.37
C GLN A 202 -12.01 32.90 2.87
N TYR A 203 -12.65 31.78 3.20
CA TYR A 203 -13.14 31.47 4.55
C TYR A 203 -12.30 30.42 5.30
N THR A 204 -11.01 30.32 4.99
CA THR A 204 -10.11 29.40 5.70
C THR A 204 -8.69 29.94 5.74
N ASP A 205 -7.94 29.62 6.79
CA ASP A 205 -6.52 29.96 6.87
C ASP A 205 -5.71 29.09 5.91
N HIS A 206 -5.02 29.73 4.96
CA HIS A 206 -4.18 29.04 3.97
C HIS A 206 -3.09 28.19 4.62
N LYS A 207 -2.53 28.62 5.77
CA LYS A 207 -1.48 27.85 6.44
C LYS A 207 -1.99 26.51 6.94
N SER A 208 -3.24 26.46 7.40
CA SER A 208 -3.88 25.22 7.82
C SER A 208 -4.32 24.38 6.62
N LEU A 209 -4.97 25.02 5.64
CA LEU A 209 -5.47 24.38 4.41
C LEU A 209 -4.37 23.65 3.65
N LYS A 210 -3.22 24.31 3.42
CA LYS A 210 -2.14 23.75 2.61
C LYS A 210 -1.48 22.52 3.22
N ASN A 211 -1.72 22.25 4.51
CA ASN A 211 -1.17 21.12 5.25
C ASN A 211 -2.15 19.93 5.34
N ILE A 212 -3.35 20.03 4.76
CA ILE A 212 -4.24 18.87 4.62
C ILE A 212 -3.60 17.88 3.64
N ASP A 213 -3.57 16.61 4.02
CA ASP A 213 -2.86 15.55 3.30
C ASP A 213 -3.24 15.45 1.81
N VAL A 214 -4.54 15.45 1.50
CA VAL A 214 -5.05 15.55 0.11
C VAL A 214 -6.32 16.39 0.07
N ILE A 215 -6.44 17.27 -0.92
CA ILE A 215 -7.68 18.00 -1.22
C ILE A 215 -8.05 17.80 -2.69
N TRP A 216 -9.33 17.53 -2.94
CA TRP A 216 -9.93 17.56 -4.26
C TRP A 216 -10.76 18.83 -4.42
N PHE A 217 -10.43 19.60 -5.45
CA PHE A 217 -11.14 20.79 -5.84
C PHE A 217 -11.99 20.52 -7.08
N ARG A 218 -13.24 20.94 -7.02
CA ARG A 218 -14.08 21.05 -8.20
C ARG A 218 -13.77 22.37 -8.89
N ARG A 219 -13.46 22.30 -10.19
CA ARG A 219 -13.30 23.48 -11.04
C ARG A 219 -14.68 24.03 -11.38
N THR A 220 -14.90 25.31 -11.13
CA THR A 220 -16.00 26.09 -11.72
C THR A 220 -15.41 27.01 -12.81
N ASN A 221 -16.18 27.99 -13.31
CA ASN A 221 -15.74 28.87 -14.39
C ASN A 221 -14.33 29.46 -14.13
N SER A 222 -14.17 30.21 -13.04
CA SER A 222 -12.92 30.87 -12.67
C SER A 222 -12.31 30.37 -11.35
N ASP A 223 -13.06 29.61 -10.55
CA ASP A 223 -12.68 29.31 -9.17
C ASP A 223 -12.47 27.81 -8.92
N LEU A 224 -11.80 27.53 -7.79
CA LEU A 224 -11.61 26.18 -7.27
C LEU A 224 -12.34 26.07 -5.94
N TYR A 225 -13.26 25.11 -5.85
CA TYR A 225 -14.04 24.86 -4.64
C TYR A 225 -13.60 23.55 -3.98
N PRO A 226 -13.25 23.52 -2.68
CA PRO A 226 -12.85 22.28 -2.00
C PRO A 226 -14.06 21.37 -1.83
N GLU A 227 -14.09 20.27 -2.59
CA GLU A 227 -15.24 19.36 -2.60
C GLU A 227 -15.01 18.19 -1.63
N TYR A 228 -13.79 17.64 -1.60
CA TYR A 228 -13.39 16.55 -0.71
C TYR A 228 -12.02 16.88 -0.09
N ALA A 229 -11.85 16.61 1.20
CA ALA A 229 -10.59 16.78 1.91
C ALA A 229 -10.30 15.52 2.74
N PHE A 230 -9.06 15.08 2.75
CA PHE A 230 -8.65 13.80 3.33
C PHE A 230 -7.46 13.99 4.26
N GLU A 231 -7.52 13.34 5.42
CA GLU A 231 -6.41 13.17 6.36
C GLU A 231 -6.13 11.69 6.56
N VAL A 232 -4.86 11.29 6.45
CA VAL A 232 -4.45 9.89 6.59
C VAL A 232 -3.75 9.73 7.95
N GLU A 233 -4.37 8.99 8.86
CA GLU A 233 -3.95 8.90 10.27
C GLU A 233 -3.59 7.45 10.64
N PHE A 234 -2.30 7.11 10.47
CA PHE A 234 -1.71 5.84 10.91
C PHE A 234 -0.84 5.96 12.15
N SER A 235 -0.50 7.19 12.55
CA SER A 235 0.27 7.43 13.77
C SER A 235 -0.61 7.35 15.02
N THR A 236 -0.05 6.85 16.12
CA THR A 236 -0.77 6.64 17.39
C THR A 236 -0.91 7.91 18.23
N GLY A 237 -0.42 9.06 17.75
CA GLY A 237 -0.37 10.34 18.48
C GLY A 237 -1.64 11.19 18.43
N VAL A 238 -1.49 12.52 18.49
CA VAL A 238 -2.59 13.50 18.42
C VAL A 238 -3.10 13.59 16.98
N TRP A 239 -4.40 13.37 16.78
CA TRP A 239 -5.05 13.43 15.46
C TRP A 239 -5.34 14.87 15.06
N SER A 240 -4.25 15.61 14.83
CA SER A 240 -4.26 17.00 14.38
C SER A 240 -4.94 17.17 13.03
N GLY A 241 -5.10 16.10 12.23
CA GLY A 241 -5.84 16.11 10.98
C GLY A 241 -7.29 16.59 11.13
N PHE A 242 -7.98 16.24 12.21
CA PHE A 242 -9.33 16.76 12.47
C PHE A 242 -9.35 18.29 12.53
N GLY A 243 -8.41 18.90 13.27
CA GLY A 243 -8.31 20.36 13.35
C GLY A 243 -8.05 21.01 11.99
N ARG A 244 -7.19 20.41 11.15
CA ARG A 244 -6.94 20.91 9.79
C ARG A 244 -8.18 20.83 8.92
N LEU A 245 -8.92 19.72 8.95
CA LEU A 245 -10.18 19.56 8.22
C LEU A 245 -11.28 20.52 8.71
N ALA A 246 -11.34 20.79 10.03
CA ALA A 246 -12.30 21.71 10.63
C ALA A 246 -12.19 23.14 10.07
N THR A 247 -11.03 23.53 9.55
CA THR A 247 -10.85 24.84 8.91
C THR A 247 -11.68 25.02 7.64
N LEU A 248 -12.24 23.94 7.08
CA LEU A 248 -13.15 23.95 5.94
C LEU A 248 -14.63 24.01 6.33
N ARG A 249 -14.95 24.37 7.59
CA ARG A 249 -16.33 24.40 8.10
C ARG A 249 -17.27 25.31 7.31
N GLU A 250 -16.78 26.40 6.74
CA GLU A 250 -17.57 27.35 5.94
C GLU A 250 -17.85 26.85 4.51
N TYR A 251 -17.19 25.77 4.08
CA TYR A 251 -17.42 25.13 2.78
C TYR A 251 -18.31 23.91 2.94
N ARG A 252 -18.94 23.46 1.86
CA ARG A 252 -19.69 22.17 1.81
C ARG A 252 -18.78 20.95 1.58
N THR A 253 -17.52 21.04 1.97
CA THR A 253 -16.53 19.97 1.81
C THR A 253 -16.89 18.73 2.63
N LYS A 254 -16.74 17.55 2.05
CA LYS A 254 -16.79 16.27 2.77
C LYS A 254 -15.42 15.99 3.42
N LEU A 255 -15.41 15.73 4.73
CA LEU A 255 -14.18 15.66 5.54
C LEU A 255 -13.86 14.20 5.86
N TYR A 256 -12.87 13.62 5.19
CA TYR A 256 -12.52 12.21 5.36
C TYR A 256 -11.32 12.05 6.28
N VAL A 257 -11.42 11.12 7.22
CA VAL A 257 -10.27 10.66 8.01
C VAL A 257 -10.07 9.18 7.75
N VAL A 258 -8.90 8.88 7.21
CA VAL A 258 -8.51 7.54 6.77
C VAL A 258 -7.65 6.90 7.85
N THR A 259 -8.16 5.85 8.48
CA THR A 259 -7.52 5.20 9.62
C THR A 259 -8.11 3.81 9.89
N HIS A 260 -7.33 2.92 10.51
CA HIS A 260 -7.85 1.65 11.02
C HIS A 260 -8.50 1.78 12.41
N ASP A 261 -8.21 2.85 13.16
CA ASP A 261 -8.68 3.00 14.55
C ASP A 261 -10.02 3.73 14.62
N LYS A 262 -11.10 3.00 14.33
CA LYS A 262 -12.47 3.53 14.40
C LYS A 262 -12.85 4.01 15.80
N LYS A 263 -12.33 3.38 16.86
CA LYS A 263 -12.63 3.76 18.24
C LYS A 263 -12.08 5.15 18.54
N LYS A 264 -10.81 5.38 18.19
CA LYS A 264 -10.17 6.69 18.35
C LYS A 264 -10.78 7.74 17.43
N PHE A 265 -11.16 7.37 16.20
CA PHE A 265 -11.93 8.26 15.32
C PHE A 265 -13.19 8.80 16.02
N ASN A 266 -14.05 7.92 16.54
CA ASN A 266 -15.28 8.32 17.22
C ASN A 266 -15.00 9.21 18.44
N GLN A 267 -13.94 8.90 19.20
CA GLN A 267 -13.53 9.70 20.36
C GLN A 267 -13.16 11.13 19.95
N VAL A 268 -12.30 11.29 18.93
CA VAL A 268 -11.87 12.61 18.47
C VAL A 268 -13.02 13.37 17.81
N GLU A 269 -13.82 12.71 16.97
CA GLU A 269 -15.00 13.30 16.31
C GLU A 269 -15.97 13.93 17.31
N SER A 270 -16.21 13.27 18.45
CA SER A 270 -17.10 13.78 19.50
C SER A 270 -16.64 15.10 20.12
N SER A 271 -15.35 15.46 19.98
CA SER A 271 -14.81 16.74 20.43
C SER A 271 -15.12 17.90 19.47
N PHE A 272 -15.63 17.63 18.26
CA PHE A 272 -15.97 18.63 17.23
C PHE A 272 -17.48 18.72 17.02
N ILE A 273 -18.25 19.07 18.06
CA ILE A 273 -19.72 18.98 18.11
C ILE A 273 -20.40 19.57 16.86
N ASP A 274 -20.06 20.81 16.48
CA ASP A 274 -20.69 21.56 15.38
C ASP A 274 -20.56 20.92 13.99
N ILE A 275 -19.49 20.15 13.77
CA ILE A 275 -19.14 19.59 12.45
C ILE A 275 -18.94 18.07 12.49
N SER A 276 -19.16 17.43 13.65
CA SER A 276 -19.00 15.99 13.87
C SER A 276 -19.64 15.16 12.76
N LYS A 277 -20.91 15.44 12.44
CA LYS A 277 -21.69 14.77 11.38
C LYS A 277 -21.11 14.89 9.96
N ARG A 278 -20.11 15.74 9.75
CA ARG A 278 -19.45 15.94 8.45
C ARG A 278 -18.19 15.10 8.30
N TYR A 279 -17.63 14.59 9.40
CA TYR A 279 -16.50 13.67 9.32
C TYR A 279 -16.96 12.31 8.82
N ILE A 280 -16.14 11.72 7.95
CA ILE A 280 -16.39 10.42 7.36
C ILE A 280 -15.18 9.55 7.62
N HIS A 281 -15.39 8.48 8.38
CA HIS A 281 -14.37 7.46 8.60
C HIS A 281 -14.19 6.61 7.35
N LEU A 282 -12.94 6.46 6.90
CA LEU A 282 -12.55 5.48 5.88
C LEU A 282 -11.46 4.57 6.40
N ILE A 283 -11.47 3.33 5.91
CA ILE A 283 -10.42 2.36 6.15
C ILE A 283 -9.51 2.32 4.91
N PRO A 284 -8.18 2.32 5.08
CA PRO A 284 -7.21 2.24 3.97
C PRO A 284 -7.51 1.14 2.93
N ASP A 285 -7.90 -0.05 3.41
CA ASP A 285 -8.23 -1.20 2.57
C ASP A 285 -9.32 -0.87 1.53
N HIS A 286 -10.34 -0.09 1.94
CA HIS A 286 -11.42 0.34 1.03
C HIS A 286 -10.94 1.32 -0.03
N ILE A 287 -9.95 2.16 0.27
CA ILE A 287 -9.33 3.06 -0.71
C ILE A 287 -8.51 2.25 -1.71
N GLY A 288 -7.78 1.22 -1.24
CA GLY A 288 -7.08 0.28 -2.11
C GLY A 288 -8.03 -0.43 -3.08
N LEU A 289 -9.16 -0.93 -2.57
CA LEU A 289 -10.21 -1.56 -3.38
C LEU A 289 -10.81 -0.61 -4.42
N LEU A 290 -11.17 0.61 -4.01
CA LEU A 290 -11.72 1.61 -4.93
C LEU A 290 -10.70 1.99 -6.01
N TYR A 291 -9.45 2.26 -5.62
CA TYR A 291 -8.37 2.60 -6.54
C TYR A 291 -8.21 1.53 -7.63
N SER A 292 -8.14 0.26 -7.24
CA SER A 292 -8.03 -0.82 -8.21
C SER A 292 -9.25 -0.96 -9.11
N ALA A 293 -10.45 -0.83 -8.56
CA ALA A 293 -11.67 -0.87 -9.34
C ALA A 293 -11.69 0.23 -10.41
N GLU A 294 -11.27 1.45 -10.07
CA GLU A 294 -11.15 2.57 -11.00
C GLU A 294 -10.09 2.30 -12.08
N LYS A 295 -8.91 1.77 -11.72
CA LYS A 295 -7.85 1.40 -12.67
C LYS A 295 -8.29 0.30 -13.63
N ASN A 296 -8.95 -0.74 -13.12
CA ASN A 296 -9.48 -1.83 -13.93
C ASN A 296 -10.56 -1.32 -14.89
N LEU A 297 -11.44 -0.44 -14.43
CA LEU A 297 -12.47 0.16 -15.30
C LEU A 297 -11.84 0.97 -16.44
N ILE A 298 -10.79 1.73 -16.16
CA ILE A 298 -10.05 2.47 -17.20
C ILE A 298 -9.43 1.51 -18.21
N GLN A 299 -8.75 0.47 -17.74
CA GLN A 299 -8.14 -0.53 -18.63
C GLN A 299 -9.20 -1.20 -19.50
N MET A 300 -10.33 -1.61 -18.90
CA MET A 300 -11.44 -2.20 -19.66
C MET A 300 -11.97 -1.22 -20.70
N ARG A 301 -12.21 0.05 -20.36
CA ARG A 301 -12.63 1.07 -21.33
C ARG A 301 -11.68 1.17 -22.52
N GLN A 302 -10.36 1.14 -22.27
CA GLN A 302 -9.36 1.12 -23.34
C GLN A 302 -9.48 -0.14 -24.22
N GLU A 303 -9.64 -1.33 -23.62
CA GLU A 303 -9.83 -2.58 -24.36
C GLU A 303 -11.11 -2.58 -25.21
N PHE A 304 -12.17 -1.91 -24.74
CA PHE A 304 -13.42 -1.74 -25.48
C PHE A 304 -13.43 -0.52 -26.43
N ASN A 305 -12.36 0.28 -26.47
CA ASN A 305 -12.30 1.58 -27.18
C ASN A 305 -13.45 2.54 -26.80
N LEU A 306 -13.77 2.62 -25.50
CA LEU A 306 -14.76 3.53 -24.89
C LEU A 306 -14.12 4.80 -24.31
#